data_AF-A0A9X4QVN7-F1
#
_entry.id   AF-A0A9X4QVN7-F1
#
_cell.length_a   1.000
_cell.length_b   1.000
_cell.length_c   1.000
_cell.angle_alpha   90.00
_cell.angle_beta   90.00
_cell.angle_gamma   90.00
#
_symmetry.space_group_name_H-M   'P 1'
#
loop_
_entity.id
_entity.type
_entity.pdbx_description
1 polymer ?
#
loop_
_entity_poly.entity_id
_entity_poly.type
_entity_poly.pdbx_seq_one_letter_code
_entity_poly.pdbx_strand_id
1 'polypeptide(L)'
;MLRRIPPEVVAEFDERRRTNAVVNEAAIDLVREGIVDHLTIPLDDNAEYGFTAMEQRRLKLKVVSSKLSHAVSIYPGADEIGCTLLARAFTEAKQFRPGVFVRYSASKGPFVIPKYEDRSLQESIKSHLHEAGALFADHAGDADAVLMVHAPAVDGTAAAEVDTPYEERHRSYSSEANLSSFADAIAYYADRGKVVALADVALSNGADFALMDLLAARRLIPRLNSYAAWNTSGNSLGTVIAHTVIEAYYRGEGQREDNAERRRRSRWNLMYRLLDDWGYQANVRTQVCLAELPRLGADYFNLTHVKAKVEGIIEDGMNAFIRESIRPLFGRSYAVSKVDLSWERMFELSFTLIEQEEEAELSASGAVQ
;
A
#
# COMPACT_ATOMS: atom_id res chain seq x y z
N MET A 1 4.69 29.65 -17.69
CA MET A 1 3.56 29.10 -16.91
C MET A 1 3.30 29.95 -15.66
N LEU A 2 4.29 30.18 -14.78
CA LEU A 2 4.14 30.99 -13.55
C LEU A 2 3.57 32.41 -13.76
N ARG A 3 3.92 33.11 -14.85
CA ARG A 3 3.37 34.45 -15.19
C ARG A 3 1.86 34.47 -15.48
N ARG A 4 1.20 33.30 -15.57
CA ARG A 4 -0.25 33.17 -15.76
C ARG A 4 -1.00 32.93 -14.45
N ILE A 5 -0.28 32.70 -13.35
CA ILE A 5 -0.85 32.49 -12.02
C ILE A 5 -0.87 33.87 -11.32
N PRO A 6 -1.99 34.27 -10.69
CA PRO A 6 -2.05 35.53 -9.95
C PRO A 6 -0.92 35.62 -8.90
N PRO A 7 -0.19 36.74 -8.81
CA PRO A 7 0.95 36.88 -7.90
C PRO A 7 0.61 36.58 -6.44
N GLU A 8 -0.60 36.92 -6.00
CA GLU A 8 -1.11 36.66 -4.66
C GLU A 8 -1.21 35.16 -4.34
N VAL A 9 -1.58 34.33 -5.32
CA VAL A 9 -1.66 32.87 -5.16
C VAL A 9 -0.26 32.27 -5.03
N VAL A 10 0.71 32.79 -5.81
CA VAL A 10 2.11 32.35 -5.70
C VAL A 10 2.68 32.73 -4.33
N ALA A 11 2.44 33.96 -3.88
CA ALA A 11 2.90 34.42 -2.57
C ALA A 11 2.28 33.63 -1.41
N GLU A 12 0.98 33.33 -1.47
CA GLU A 12 0.31 32.49 -0.47
C GLU A 12 0.88 31.07 -0.46
N PHE A 13 1.10 30.48 -1.63
CA PHE A 13 1.69 29.15 -1.75
C PHE A 13 3.10 29.12 -1.14
N ASP A 14 3.96 30.08 -1.49
CA ASP A 14 5.32 30.20 -0.94
C ASP A 14 5.31 30.36 0.59
N GLU A 15 4.36 31.14 1.15
CA GLU A 15 4.26 31.35 2.59
C GLU A 15 3.82 30.08 3.34
N ARG A 16 2.87 29.31 2.78
CA ARG A 16 2.48 28.01 3.35
C ARG A 16 3.67 27.04 3.36
N ARG A 17 4.43 26.99 2.27
CA ARG A 17 5.63 26.15 2.14
C ARG A 17 6.71 26.57 3.14
N ARG A 18 6.94 27.87 3.31
CA ARG A 18 7.86 28.42 4.32
C ARG A 18 7.43 28.05 5.73
N THR A 19 6.14 28.11 6.03
CA THR A 19 5.58 27.71 7.33
C THR A 19 5.85 26.23 7.61
N ASN A 20 5.56 25.35 6.65
CA ASN A 20 5.84 23.92 6.78
C ASN A 20 7.33 23.63 6.96
N ALA A 21 8.20 24.35 6.24
CA ALA A 21 9.65 24.21 6.38
C ALA A 21 10.13 24.58 7.79
N VAL A 22 9.58 25.65 8.39
CA VAL A 22 9.91 26.05 9.77
C VAL A 22 9.50 24.96 10.77
N VAL A 23 8.31 24.39 10.62
CA VAL A 23 7.83 23.30 11.48
C VAL A 23 8.74 22.06 11.37
N ASN A 24 9.07 21.65 10.15
CA ASN A 24 9.97 20.51 9.91
C ASN A 24 11.37 20.76 10.48
N GLU A 25 11.87 21.98 10.37
CA GLU A 25 13.16 22.36 10.97
C GLU A 25 13.12 22.34 12.49
N ALA A 26 12.04 22.82 13.11
CA ALA A 26 11.87 22.76 14.55
C ALA A 26 11.78 21.30 15.03
N ALA A 27 11.09 20.42 14.31
CA ALA A 27 11.05 18.99 14.62
C ALA A 27 12.44 18.34 14.62
N ILE A 28 13.32 18.70 13.68
CA ILE A 28 14.72 18.25 13.67
C ILE A 28 15.48 18.76 14.91
N ASP A 29 15.19 19.98 15.37
CA ASP A 29 15.82 20.53 16.56
C ASP A 29 15.38 19.79 17.83
N LEU A 30 14.12 19.32 17.92
CA LEU A 30 13.65 18.46 19.02
C LEU A 30 14.44 17.14 19.11
N VAL A 31 14.83 16.56 17.97
CA VAL A 31 15.71 15.38 17.94
C VAL A 31 17.10 15.73 18.44
N ARG A 32 17.63 16.90 18.05
CA ARG A 32 18.94 17.37 18.54
C ARG A 32 18.95 17.56 20.05
N GLU A 33 17.83 18.02 20.61
CA GLU A 33 17.65 18.26 22.04
C GLU A 33 17.40 16.97 22.84
N GLY A 34 17.22 15.82 22.16
CA GLY A 34 16.93 14.54 22.79
C GLY A 34 15.50 14.43 23.33
N ILE A 35 14.58 15.28 22.85
CA ILE A 35 13.15 15.23 23.19
C ILE A 35 12.43 14.18 22.34
N VAL A 36 12.85 14.02 21.09
CA VAL A 36 12.35 13.02 20.14
C VAL A 36 13.47 12.06 19.81
N ASP A 37 13.28 10.76 20.09
CA ASP A 37 14.31 9.74 19.86
C ASP A 37 14.53 9.45 18.36
N HIS A 38 13.46 9.50 17.57
CA HIS A 38 13.48 9.23 16.14
C HIS A 38 12.41 10.03 15.41
N LEU A 39 12.76 10.60 14.26
CA LEU A 39 11.88 11.44 13.45
C LEU A 39 11.86 10.96 12.00
N THR A 40 10.66 10.76 11.47
CA THR A 40 10.44 10.59 10.03
C THR A 40 9.70 11.79 9.47
N ILE A 41 10.28 12.39 8.43
CA ILE A 41 9.65 13.46 7.64
C ILE A 41 9.25 12.86 6.29
N PRO A 42 7.98 12.46 6.13
CA PRO A 42 7.47 11.95 4.85
C PRO A 42 7.53 13.00 3.74
N LEU A 43 7.59 12.53 2.49
CA LEU A 43 7.42 13.36 1.30
C LEU A 43 6.13 12.93 0.61
N ASP A 44 5.07 13.69 0.86
CA ASP A 44 3.76 13.48 0.26
C ASP A 44 3.72 14.02 -1.18
N ASP A 45 3.01 13.31 -2.07
CA ASP A 45 2.81 13.61 -3.50
C ASP A 45 3.93 14.42 -4.15
N ASN A 46 5.09 13.77 -4.33
CA ASN A 46 6.33 14.46 -4.69
C ASN A 46 6.81 14.12 -6.11
N ALA A 47 7.91 14.75 -6.51
CA ALA A 47 8.54 14.55 -7.81
C ALA A 47 10.04 14.86 -7.72
N GLU A 48 10.79 14.36 -8.71
CA GLU A 48 12.25 14.55 -8.82
C GLU A 48 12.67 16.03 -8.77
N TYR A 49 11.81 16.92 -9.28
CA TYR A 49 12.06 18.37 -9.32
C TYR A 49 10.87 19.15 -8.76
N GLY A 50 11.17 20.31 -8.16
CA GLY A 50 10.16 21.24 -7.66
C GLY A 50 10.43 21.68 -6.24
N PHE A 51 9.42 22.27 -5.60
CA PHE A 51 9.54 22.80 -4.24
C PHE A 51 9.89 21.70 -3.23
N THR A 52 9.28 20.51 -3.35
CA THR A 52 9.52 19.40 -2.41
C THR A 52 10.97 18.96 -2.44
N ALA A 53 11.56 18.78 -3.64
CA ALA A 53 12.97 18.45 -3.80
C ALA A 53 13.91 19.53 -3.20
N MET A 54 13.59 20.81 -3.37
CA MET A 54 14.36 21.92 -2.79
C MET A 54 14.33 21.91 -1.26
N GLU A 55 13.15 21.74 -0.66
CA GLU A 55 12.98 21.70 0.79
C GLU A 55 13.62 20.45 1.41
N GLN A 56 13.38 19.29 0.81
CA GLN A 56 14.02 18.04 1.21
C GLN A 56 15.55 18.18 1.21
N ARG A 57 16.13 18.80 0.17
CA ARG A 57 17.58 19.05 0.13
C ARG A 57 18.03 19.91 1.30
N ARG A 58 17.30 20.98 1.61
CA ARG A 58 17.60 21.85 2.76
C ARG A 58 17.52 21.10 4.09
N LEU A 59 16.46 20.32 4.31
CA LEU A 59 16.28 19.51 5.52
C LEU A 59 17.38 18.44 5.65
N LYS A 60 17.70 17.71 4.57
CA LYS A 60 18.79 16.73 4.55
C LYS A 60 20.13 17.37 4.91
N LEU A 61 20.44 18.56 4.40
CA LEU A 61 21.65 19.29 4.77
C LEU A 61 21.68 19.63 6.26
N LYS A 62 20.55 20.10 6.83
CA LYS A 62 20.43 20.37 8.28
C LYS A 62 20.64 19.10 9.11
N VAL A 63 20.06 17.97 8.72
CA VAL A 63 20.23 16.67 9.39
C VAL A 63 21.69 16.26 9.41
N VAL A 64 22.36 16.31 8.25
CA VAL A 64 23.78 15.93 8.12
C VAL A 64 24.68 16.88 8.91
N SER A 65 24.50 18.20 8.80
CA SER A 65 25.32 19.17 9.53
C SER A 65 25.13 19.07 11.05
N SER A 66 23.95 18.62 11.49
CA SER A 66 23.62 18.36 12.89
C SER A 66 24.05 16.98 13.38
N LYS A 67 24.60 16.12 12.50
CA LYS A 67 24.97 14.71 12.79
C LYS A 67 23.79 13.83 13.22
N LEU A 68 22.59 14.14 12.74
CA LEU A 68 21.34 13.45 13.10
C LEU A 68 20.91 12.37 12.11
N SER A 69 21.75 12.00 11.14
CA SER A 69 21.42 10.99 10.12
C SER A 69 21.09 9.59 10.65
N HIS A 70 21.35 9.33 11.94
CA HIS A 70 21.02 8.07 12.61
C HIS A 70 19.60 8.07 13.24
N ALA A 71 18.97 9.23 13.36
CA ALA A 71 17.70 9.44 14.06
C ALA A 71 16.66 10.24 13.24
N VAL A 72 17.03 10.73 12.06
CA VAL A 72 16.12 11.47 11.17
C VAL A 72 16.12 10.88 9.77
N SER A 73 14.95 10.42 9.33
CA SER A 73 14.69 9.86 8.01
C SER A 73 13.84 10.82 7.18
N ILE A 74 14.19 11.00 5.89
CA ILE A 74 13.43 11.84 4.94
C ILE A 74 13.26 11.09 3.62
N TYR A 75 12.05 10.59 3.36
CA TYR A 75 11.74 9.73 2.22
C TYR A 75 10.25 9.78 1.84
N PRO A 76 9.86 9.31 0.64
CA PRO A 76 8.48 9.31 0.19
C PRO A 76 7.60 8.34 0.95
N GLY A 77 6.34 8.73 1.10
CA GLY A 77 5.40 8.14 2.04
C GLY A 77 4.61 9.25 2.69
N ALA A 78 3.50 8.93 3.32
CA ALA A 78 2.68 9.88 4.07
C ALA A 78 1.78 9.13 5.05
N ASP A 79 0.74 8.51 4.54
CA ASP A 79 -0.37 7.97 5.32
C ASP A 79 0.03 6.68 6.06
N GLU A 80 1.01 5.95 5.54
CA GLU A 80 1.50 4.68 6.07
C GLU A 80 2.56 4.83 7.16
N ILE A 81 3.06 6.04 7.41
CA ILE A 81 4.17 6.29 8.35
C ILE A 81 3.82 5.81 9.76
N GLY A 82 2.55 5.90 10.17
CA GLY A 82 2.08 5.35 11.44
C GLY A 82 2.29 3.83 11.54
N CYS A 83 2.02 3.08 10.47
CA CYS A 83 2.30 1.64 10.41
C CYS A 83 3.80 1.36 10.48
N THR A 84 4.60 2.16 9.77
CA THR A 84 6.07 2.01 9.73
C THR A 84 6.70 2.24 11.11
N LEU A 85 6.30 3.31 11.81
CA LEU A 85 6.78 3.60 13.17
C LEU A 85 6.32 2.55 14.18
N LEU A 86 5.11 2.00 14.03
CA LEU A 86 4.66 0.87 14.84
C LEU A 86 5.53 -0.37 14.63
N ALA A 87 5.85 -0.72 13.38
CA ALA A 87 6.74 -1.84 13.07
C ALA A 87 8.14 -1.61 13.64
N ARG A 88 8.67 -0.38 13.54
CA ARG A 88 9.94 -0.01 14.16
C ARG A 88 9.93 -0.22 15.67
N ALA A 89 8.97 0.38 16.37
CA ALA A 89 8.83 0.23 17.82
C ALA A 89 8.70 -1.25 18.22
N PHE A 90 7.97 -2.05 17.43
CA PHE A 90 7.86 -3.49 17.62
C PHE A 90 9.22 -4.19 17.48
N THR A 91 9.99 -3.92 16.42
CA THR A 91 11.31 -4.52 16.21
C THR A 91 12.31 -4.16 17.31
N GLU A 92 12.28 -2.92 17.78
CA GLU A 92 13.13 -2.46 18.88
C GLU A 92 12.75 -3.15 20.19
N ALA A 93 11.46 -3.23 20.51
CA ALA A 93 10.95 -3.90 21.71
C ALA A 93 11.23 -5.42 21.71
N LYS A 94 11.21 -6.05 20.53
CA LYS A 94 11.53 -7.46 20.34
C LYS A 94 13.01 -7.75 20.11
N GLN A 95 13.84 -6.71 19.99
CA GLN A 95 15.25 -6.82 19.63
C GLN A 95 15.49 -7.67 18.36
N PHE A 96 14.55 -7.59 17.41
CA PHE A 96 14.53 -8.41 16.20
C PHE A 96 14.75 -7.53 14.97
N ARG A 97 15.61 -7.94 14.03
CA ARG A 97 15.90 -7.21 12.79
C ARG A 97 15.78 -8.14 11.59
N PRO A 98 14.59 -8.26 10.97
CA PRO A 98 14.37 -9.24 9.90
C PRO A 98 15.11 -8.87 8.62
N GLY A 99 15.73 -9.86 7.98
CA GLY A 99 16.19 -9.77 6.61
C GLY A 99 15.04 -10.00 5.62
N VAL A 100 14.83 -9.06 4.70
CA VAL A 100 13.79 -9.13 3.67
C VAL A 100 14.43 -9.19 2.29
N PHE A 101 14.19 -10.30 1.58
CA PHE A 101 14.62 -10.45 0.19
C PHE A 101 13.57 -9.85 -0.75
N VAL A 102 14.00 -9.03 -1.71
CA VAL A 102 13.09 -8.36 -2.64
C VAL A 102 13.15 -9.00 -4.01
N ARG A 103 11.98 -9.30 -4.59
CA ARG A 103 11.88 -9.82 -5.96
C ARG A 103 10.89 -8.99 -6.77
N TYR A 104 11.31 -8.56 -7.94
CA TYR A 104 10.51 -7.72 -8.83
C TYR A 104 9.80 -8.51 -9.92
N SER A 105 8.62 -8.04 -10.34
CA SER A 105 7.92 -8.51 -11.54
C SER A 105 8.57 -8.05 -12.85
N ALA A 106 9.32 -6.95 -12.79
CA ALA A 106 9.92 -6.27 -13.93
C ALA A 106 11.40 -5.97 -13.65
N SER A 107 12.30 -6.30 -14.59
CA SER A 107 13.75 -6.08 -14.41
C SER A 107 14.13 -4.60 -14.36
N LYS A 108 13.37 -3.72 -15.03
CA LYS A 108 13.55 -2.26 -14.96
C LYS A 108 12.95 -1.66 -13.69
N GLY A 109 11.97 -2.31 -13.09
CA GLY A 109 11.24 -1.86 -11.91
C GLY A 109 12.09 -1.21 -10.80
N PRO A 110 13.19 -1.82 -10.33
CA PRO A 110 14.02 -1.20 -9.28
C PRO A 110 14.60 0.18 -9.66
N PHE A 111 14.79 0.47 -10.94
CA PHE A 111 15.38 1.72 -11.43
C PHE A 111 14.36 2.78 -11.79
N VAL A 112 13.08 2.40 -11.86
CA VAL A 112 11.98 3.30 -12.24
C VAL A 112 11.67 4.24 -11.09
N ILE A 113 11.44 5.52 -11.38
CA ILE A 113 10.85 6.50 -10.46
C ILE A 113 9.33 6.39 -10.59
N PRO A 114 8.60 5.84 -9.60
CA PRO A 114 7.15 5.72 -9.70
C PRO A 114 6.45 7.08 -9.76
N LYS A 115 5.17 7.08 -10.13
CA LYS A 115 4.36 8.29 -10.10
C LYS A 115 4.21 8.77 -8.65
N TYR A 116 4.26 10.10 -8.45
CA TYR A 116 4.21 10.77 -7.16
C TYR A 116 5.45 10.56 -6.25
N GLU A 117 6.56 10.10 -6.84
CA GLU A 117 7.82 9.79 -6.15
C GLU A 117 9.00 10.59 -6.72
N ASP A 118 10.07 10.77 -5.92
CA ASP A 118 11.25 11.59 -6.25
C ASP A 118 12.49 10.76 -6.58
N ARG A 119 12.41 9.44 -6.42
CA ARG A 119 13.55 8.52 -6.54
C ARG A 119 13.13 7.16 -7.06
N SER A 120 14.13 6.39 -7.47
CA SER A 120 13.92 5.02 -7.94
C SER A 120 13.27 4.15 -6.86
N LEU A 121 12.37 3.26 -7.28
CA LEU A 121 11.63 2.35 -6.42
C LEU A 121 12.53 1.58 -5.43
N GLN A 122 13.71 1.14 -5.88
CA GLN A 122 14.68 0.43 -5.05
C GLN A 122 15.19 1.25 -3.86
N GLU A 123 15.37 2.57 -4.03
CA GLU A 123 15.79 3.46 -2.94
C GLU A 123 14.65 3.74 -1.96
N SER A 124 13.40 3.83 -2.44
CA SER A 124 12.23 3.87 -1.56
C SER A 124 12.11 2.60 -0.74
N ILE A 125 12.24 1.41 -1.35
CA ILE A 125 12.19 0.13 -0.63
C ILE A 125 13.27 0.04 0.46
N LYS A 126 14.51 0.46 0.17
CA LYS A 126 15.57 0.54 1.20
C LYS A 126 15.17 1.45 2.35
N SER A 127 14.56 2.61 2.05
CA SER A 127 14.10 3.57 3.06
C SER A 127 13.01 2.97 3.95
N HIS A 128 11.96 2.37 3.36
CA HIS A 128 10.86 1.76 4.13
C HIS A 128 11.32 0.54 4.95
N LEU A 129 12.18 -0.33 4.40
CA LEU A 129 12.72 -1.46 5.15
C LEU A 129 13.55 -0.97 6.35
N HIS A 130 14.46 -0.04 6.12
CA HIS A 130 15.28 0.53 7.19
C HIS A 130 14.42 1.19 8.27
N GLU A 131 13.45 1.99 7.87
CA GLU A 131 12.59 2.72 8.79
C GLU A 131 11.74 1.78 9.65
N ALA A 132 11.22 0.69 9.06
CA ALA A 132 10.48 -0.36 9.76
C ALA A 132 11.34 -1.28 10.64
N GLY A 133 12.67 -1.07 10.72
CA GLY A 133 13.59 -1.88 11.52
C GLY A 133 14.09 -3.16 10.82
N ALA A 134 13.84 -3.31 9.53
CA ALA A 134 14.27 -4.44 8.72
C ALA A 134 15.58 -4.17 7.96
N LEU A 135 16.15 -5.24 7.41
CA LEU A 135 17.36 -5.23 6.58
C LEU A 135 17.05 -5.71 5.16
N PHE A 136 17.74 -5.13 4.19
CA PHE A 136 17.69 -5.62 2.81
C PHE A 136 18.55 -6.89 2.72
N ALA A 137 17.93 -8.04 2.44
CA ALA A 137 18.64 -9.32 2.34
C ALA A 137 19.10 -9.60 0.90
N ASP A 138 20.34 -10.07 0.76
CA ASP A 138 20.93 -10.39 -0.55
C ASP A 138 20.44 -11.73 -1.12
N HIS A 139 20.01 -12.65 -0.24
CA HIS A 139 19.65 -14.02 -0.60
C HIS A 139 18.32 -14.46 0.01
N ALA A 140 17.43 -15.00 -0.82
CA ALA A 140 16.13 -15.50 -0.37
C ALA A 140 16.23 -16.71 0.57
N GLY A 141 17.36 -17.44 0.56
CA GLY A 141 17.60 -18.58 1.44
C GLY A 141 17.62 -18.17 2.91
N ASP A 142 18.36 -17.11 3.21
CA ASP A 142 18.63 -16.65 4.58
C ASP A 142 17.66 -15.55 5.04
N ALA A 143 16.83 -15.02 4.15
CA ALA A 143 15.84 -14.00 4.48
C ALA A 143 14.67 -14.57 5.31
N ASP A 144 14.22 -13.80 6.30
CA ASP A 144 13.05 -14.09 7.14
C ASP A 144 11.73 -13.93 6.36
N ALA A 145 11.73 -13.02 5.39
CA ALA A 145 10.60 -12.79 4.50
C ALA A 145 11.02 -12.49 3.07
N VAL A 146 10.08 -12.66 2.14
CA VAL A 146 10.21 -12.27 0.74
C VAL A 146 9.17 -11.20 0.42
N LEU A 147 9.63 -10.03 -0.01
CA LEU A 147 8.80 -8.97 -0.55
C LEU A 147 8.75 -9.11 -2.08
N MET A 148 7.61 -9.53 -2.58
CA MET A 148 7.27 -9.58 -3.99
C MET A 148 6.79 -8.19 -4.40
N VAL A 149 7.49 -7.54 -5.32
CA VAL A 149 7.18 -6.18 -5.77
C VAL A 149 6.70 -6.23 -7.21
N HIS A 150 5.40 -6.04 -7.42
CA HIS A 150 4.88 -5.75 -8.75
C HIS A 150 5.19 -4.29 -9.06
N ALA A 151 6.22 -4.06 -9.87
CA ALA A 151 6.79 -2.74 -10.09
C ALA A 151 6.28 -2.11 -11.39
N PRO A 152 6.22 -0.76 -11.45
CA PRO A 152 5.90 -0.06 -12.69
C PRO A 152 7.03 -0.27 -13.68
N ALA A 153 6.68 -0.35 -14.96
CA ALA A 153 7.63 -0.61 -16.04
C ALA A 153 8.09 0.65 -16.79
N VAL A 154 7.68 1.83 -16.31
CA VAL A 154 7.92 3.15 -16.92
C VAL A 154 7.87 4.24 -15.85
N ASP A 155 8.63 5.32 -16.07
CA ASP A 155 8.82 6.41 -15.10
C ASP A 155 7.66 7.41 -15.03
N GLY A 156 7.47 7.95 -13.82
CA GLY A 156 6.73 9.17 -13.52
C GLY A 156 5.33 9.19 -14.10
N THR A 157 5.01 10.26 -14.83
CA THR A 157 3.67 10.51 -15.36
C THR A 157 3.21 9.53 -16.44
N ALA A 158 4.12 8.72 -16.99
CA ALA A 158 3.77 7.67 -17.94
C ALA A 158 3.34 6.36 -17.25
N ALA A 159 3.60 6.23 -15.94
CA ALA A 159 3.02 5.15 -15.15
C ALA A 159 1.51 5.33 -15.06
N ALA A 160 0.79 4.22 -15.18
CA ALA A 160 -0.66 4.21 -15.27
C ALA A 160 -1.32 4.36 -13.89
N GLU A 161 -2.50 4.98 -13.90
CA GLU A 161 -3.45 4.92 -12.78
C GLU A 161 -4.28 3.65 -12.89
N VAL A 162 -4.93 3.25 -11.79
CA VAL A 162 -5.79 2.06 -11.78
C VAL A 162 -6.93 2.12 -12.80
N ASP A 163 -7.44 3.32 -13.09
CA ASP A 163 -8.54 3.56 -14.03
C ASP A 163 -8.09 3.69 -15.49
N THR A 164 -6.78 3.61 -15.75
CA THR A 164 -6.24 3.60 -17.12
C THR A 164 -6.52 2.23 -17.77
N PRO A 165 -7.31 2.17 -18.87
CA PRO A 165 -7.57 0.91 -19.57
C PRO A 165 -6.29 0.21 -19.98
N TYR A 166 -6.27 -1.12 -19.91
CA TYR A 166 -5.03 -1.89 -20.09
C TYR A 166 -4.40 -1.68 -21.47
N GLU A 167 -5.21 -1.59 -22.51
CA GLU A 167 -4.81 -1.31 -23.89
C GLU A 167 -4.24 0.09 -24.10
N GLU A 168 -4.51 1.04 -23.21
CA GLU A 168 -4.00 2.41 -23.25
C GLU A 168 -2.73 2.60 -22.42
N ARG A 169 -2.37 1.62 -21.57
CA ARG A 169 -1.15 1.69 -20.75
C ARG A 169 0.09 1.70 -21.64
N HIS A 170 1.17 2.28 -21.12
CA HIS A 170 2.46 2.29 -21.82
C HIS A 170 2.90 0.86 -22.20
N ARG A 171 3.41 0.65 -23.42
CA ARG A 171 3.77 -0.68 -23.94
C ARG A 171 4.65 -1.54 -23.03
N SER A 172 5.45 -0.90 -22.16
CA SER A 172 6.31 -1.59 -21.19
C SER A 172 5.53 -2.47 -20.20
N TYR A 173 4.27 -2.17 -19.89
CA TYR A 173 3.43 -3.02 -19.03
C TYR A 173 3.25 -4.42 -19.63
N SER A 174 3.30 -4.56 -20.96
CA SER A 174 3.20 -5.85 -21.65
C SER A 174 4.55 -6.47 -21.98
N SER A 175 5.62 -5.67 -22.17
CA SER A 175 6.92 -6.18 -22.63
C SER A 175 8.00 -6.31 -21.56
N GLU A 176 7.88 -5.62 -20.44
CA GLU A 176 8.94 -5.51 -19.41
C GLU A 176 8.51 -6.08 -18.05
N ALA A 177 7.30 -6.65 -17.95
CA ALA A 177 6.83 -7.39 -16.79
C ALA A 177 6.47 -8.83 -17.19
N ASN A 178 6.96 -9.82 -16.43
CA ASN A 178 6.63 -11.23 -16.65
C ASN A 178 5.79 -11.76 -15.48
N LEU A 179 4.47 -11.55 -15.56
CA LEU A 179 3.54 -11.90 -14.48
C LEU A 179 3.46 -13.41 -14.22
N SER A 180 3.57 -14.25 -15.25
CA SER A 180 3.54 -15.71 -15.09
C SER A 180 4.72 -16.21 -14.26
N SER A 181 5.95 -15.79 -14.61
CA SER A 181 7.15 -16.15 -13.84
C SER A 181 7.14 -15.52 -12.45
N PHE A 182 6.57 -14.33 -12.29
CA PHE A 182 6.40 -13.68 -11.00
C PHE A 182 5.44 -14.47 -10.09
N ALA A 183 4.30 -14.93 -10.62
CA ALA A 183 3.36 -15.80 -9.92
C ALA A 183 3.98 -17.18 -9.58
N ASP A 184 4.82 -17.74 -10.46
CA ASP A 184 5.59 -18.96 -10.14
C ASP A 184 6.53 -18.74 -8.96
N ALA A 185 7.17 -17.57 -8.88
CA ALA A 185 8.03 -17.23 -7.75
C ALA A 185 7.24 -17.08 -6.44
N ILE A 186 6.05 -16.46 -6.47
CA ILE A 186 5.14 -16.40 -5.31
C ILE A 186 4.84 -17.82 -4.82
N ALA A 187 4.41 -18.71 -5.72
CA ALA A 187 4.14 -20.11 -5.40
C ALA A 187 5.37 -20.81 -4.80
N TYR A 188 6.53 -20.64 -5.43
CA TYR A 188 7.80 -21.25 -5.03
C TYR A 188 8.22 -20.90 -3.60
N TYR A 189 8.11 -19.63 -3.20
CA TYR A 189 8.45 -19.17 -1.85
C TYR A 189 7.40 -19.60 -0.84
N ALA A 190 6.12 -19.52 -1.19
CA ALA A 190 5.03 -19.97 -0.34
C ALA A 190 5.09 -21.49 -0.09
N ASP A 191 5.48 -22.31 -1.08
CA ASP A 191 5.64 -23.77 -0.95
C ASP A 191 6.75 -24.13 0.04
N ARG A 192 7.72 -23.23 0.22
CA ARG A 192 8.83 -23.36 1.17
C ARG A 192 8.52 -22.74 2.53
N GLY A 193 7.28 -22.31 2.77
CA GLY A 193 6.83 -21.74 4.03
C GLY A 193 7.45 -20.39 4.37
N LYS A 194 8.05 -19.68 3.39
CA LYS A 194 8.52 -18.30 3.59
C LYS A 194 7.34 -17.38 3.87
N VAL A 195 7.58 -16.30 4.62
CA VAL A 195 6.63 -15.18 4.70
C VAL A 195 6.66 -14.47 3.34
N VAL A 196 5.54 -14.50 2.62
CA VAL A 196 5.43 -13.88 1.28
C VAL A 196 4.52 -12.67 1.37
N ALA A 197 5.08 -11.51 1.08
CA ALA A 197 4.37 -10.24 1.03
C ALA A 197 4.32 -9.71 -0.40
N LEU A 198 3.23 -9.05 -0.78
CA LEU A 198 3.07 -8.47 -2.12
C LEU A 198 2.84 -6.95 -2.03
N ALA A 199 3.82 -6.19 -2.49
CA ALA A 199 3.64 -4.78 -2.82
C ALA A 199 3.21 -4.71 -4.28
N ASP A 200 1.95 -4.35 -4.55
CA ASP A 200 1.50 -4.07 -5.91
C ASP A 200 1.54 -2.56 -6.14
N VAL A 201 2.60 -2.12 -6.82
CA VAL A 201 2.90 -0.70 -7.06
C VAL A 201 3.11 -0.42 -8.54
N ALA A 202 2.65 -1.32 -9.41
CA ALA A 202 2.74 -1.15 -10.86
C ALA A 202 1.81 -0.04 -11.36
N LEU A 203 0.72 0.19 -10.64
CA LEU A 203 -0.25 1.25 -10.86
C LEU A 203 -0.32 2.13 -9.60
N SER A 204 -0.79 3.36 -9.78
CA SER A 204 -1.21 4.22 -8.68
C SER A 204 -2.69 4.00 -8.37
N ASN A 205 -3.07 4.26 -7.11
CA ASN A 205 -4.44 4.29 -6.62
C ASN A 205 -5.23 2.97 -6.73
N GLY A 206 -4.58 1.81 -6.71
CA GLY A 206 -5.27 0.52 -6.64
C GLY A 206 -4.49 -0.64 -7.26
N ALA A 207 -5.01 -1.84 -7.05
CA ALA A 207 -4.42 -3.08 -7.55
C ALA A 207 -4.40 -3.18 -9.09
N ASP A 208 -3.37 -3.83 -9.64
CA ASP A 208 -3.40 -4.26 -11.04
C ASP A 208 -4.27 -5.51 -11.21
N PHE A 209 -5.43 -5.34 -11.86
CA PHE A 209 -6.36 -6.43 -12.12
C PHE A 209 -5.70 -7.60 -12.87
N ALA A 210 -4.75 -7.34 -13.78
CA ALA A 210 -4.09 -8.38 -14.56
C ALA A 210 -3.24 -9.31 -13.66
N LEU A 211 -2.55 -8.74 -12.66
CA LEU A 211 -1.84 -9.53 -11.67
C LEU A 211 -2.82 -10.26 -10.76
N MET A 212 -3.81 -9.56 -10.21
CA MET A 212 -4.71 -10.13 -9.22
C MET A 212 -5.56 -11.27 -9.79
N ASP A 213 -6.05 -11.15 -11.03
CA ASP A 213 -6.78 -12.22 -11.72
C ASP A 213 -5.90 -13.45 -11.94
N LEU A 214 -4.62 -13.25 -12.33
CA LEU A 214 -3.67 -14.35 -12.47
C LEU A 214 -3.42 -15.06 -11.14
N LEU A 215 -3.22 -14.31 -10.05
CA LEU A 215 -3.01 -14.88 -8.72
C LEU A 215 -4.28 -15.58 -8.20
N ALA A 216 -5.46 -15.04 -8.48
CA ALA A 216 -6.75 -15.63 -8.12
C ALA A 216 -6.97 -16.96 -8.86
N ALA A 217 -6.79 -16.98 -10.19
CA ALA A 217 -6.92 -18.18 -11.02
C ALA A 217 -5.98 -19.30 -10.57
N ARG A 218 -4.80 -18.94 -10.06
CA ARG A 218 -3.81 -19.89 -9.52
C ARG A 218 -3.95 -20.16 -8.02
N ARG A 219 -4.97 -19.61 -7.35
CA ARG A 219 -5.22 -19.73 -5.90
C ARG A 219 -4.02 -19.31 -5.04
N LEU A 220 -3.27 -18.30 -5.49
CA LEU A 220 -2.08 -17.79 -4.81
C LEU A 220 -2.40 -16.67 -3.81
N ILE A 221 -3.48 -15.91 -4.01
CA ILE A 221 -3.87 -14.81 -3.11
C ILE A 221 -3.97 -15.27 -1.64
N PRO A 222 -4.63 -16.40 -1.29
CA PRO A 222 -4.72 -16.85 0.10
C PRO A 222 -3.36 -17.17 0.75
N ARG A 223 -2.34 -17.43 -0.08
CA ARG A 223 -0.98 -17.82 0.33
C ARG A 223 -0.11 -16.63 0.70
N LEU A 224 -0.56 -15.40 0.42
CA LEU A 224 0.11 -14.18 0.86
C LEU A 224 -0.06 -13.99 2.37
N ASN A 225 0.96 -13.42 3.00
CA ASN A 225 0.96 -13.03 4.41
C ASN A 225 0.61 -11.55 4.59
N SER A 226 0.99 -10.71 3.63
CA SER A 226 0.71 -9.28 3.59
C SER A 226 0.55 -8.80 2.15
N TYR A 227 -0.24 -7.75 1.97
CA TYR A 227 -0.57 -7.17 0.66
C TYR A 227 -0.93 -5.69 0.82
N ALA A 228 -0.51 -4.86 -0.15
CA ALA A 228 -0.99 -3.48 -0.31
C ALA A 228 -0.80 -3.01 -1.76
N ALA A 229 -1.73 -2.17 -2.23
CA ALA A 229 -1.73 -1.59 -3.59
C ALA A 229 -2.43 -0.22 -3.69
N TRP A 230 -2.48 0.54 -2.60
CA TRP A 230 -3.29 1.76 -2.50
C TRP A 230 -2.46 3.05 -2.62
N ASN A 231 -3.12 4.11 -3.10
CA ASN A 231 -2.60 5.47 -3.22
C ASN A 231 -1.30 5.57 -4.04
N THR A 232 -0.14 5.64 -3.38
CA THR A 232 1.19 5.78 -4.00
C THR A 232 2.08 4.56 -3.71
N SER A 233 3.24 4.50 -4.37
CA SER A 233 4.23 3.45 -4.10
C SER A 233 4.70 3.50 -2.64
N GLY A 234 4.99 4.67 -2.09
CA GLY A 234 5.39 4.84 -0.69
C GLY A 234 4.33 4.31 0.30
N ASN A 235 3.07 4.72 0.13
CA ASN A 235 1.95 4.27 0.97
C ASN A 235 1.79 2.75 0.98
N SER A 236 1.84 2.13 -0.22
CA SER A 236 1.75 0.68 -0.35
C SER A 236 2.96 -0.04 0.25
N LEU A 237 4.17 0.45 -0.01
CA LEU A 237 5.42 -0.15 0.50
C LEU A 237 5.47 -0.13 2.03
N GLY A 238 5.25 1.02 2.68
CA GLY A 238 5.32 1.07 4.15
C GLY A 238 4.20 0.26 4.81
N THR A 239 3.00 0.22 4.23
CA THR A 239 1.89 -0.61 4.71
C THR A 239 2.25 -2.10 4.69
N VAL A 240 2.68 -2.61 3.54
CA VAL A 240 2.99 -4.04 3.39
C VAL A 240 4.25 -4.44 4.16
N ILE A 241 5.29 -3.59 4.17
CA ILE A 241 6.54 -3.87 4.88
C ILE A 241 6.28 -3.92 6.39
N ALA A 242 5.54 -2.98 6.96
CA ALA A 242 5.22 -2.96 8.38
C ALA A 242 4.55 -4.25 8.86
N HIS A 243 3.56 -4.73 8.11
CA HIS A 243 2.88 -5.99 8.42
C HIS A 243 3.79 -7.20 8.20
N THR A 244 4.63 -7.18 7.16
CA THR A 244 5.62 -8.24 6.86
C THR A 244 6.63 -8.43 7.98
N VAL A 245 7.16 -7.34 8.54
CA VAL A 245 8.13 -7.36 9.66
C VAL A 245 7.55 -8.08 10.88
N ILE A 246 6.30 -7.78 11.22
CA ILE A 246 5.60 -8.42 12.34
C ILE A 246 5.35 -9.91 12.04
N GLU A 247 4.92 -10.25 10.82
CA GLU A 247 4.73 -11.66 10.42
C GLU A 247 6.04 -12.46 10.44
N ALA A 248 7.15 -11.85 10.00
CA ALA A 248 8.48 -12.47 10.01
C ALA A 248 8.89 -12.88 11.43
N TYR A 249 8.71 -12.00 12.41
CA TYR A 249 9.00 -12.30 13.82
C TYR A 249 8.21 -13.53 14.30
N TYR A 250 6.88 -13.56 14.11
CA TYR A 250 6.05 -14.67 14.58
C TYR A 250 6.26 -15.96 13.80
N ARG A 251 6.80 -15.90 12.57
CA ARG A 251 7.21 -17.09 11.83
C ARG A 251 8.52 -17.68 12.34
N GLY A 252 9.42 -16.83 12.85
CA GLY A 252 10.71 -17.19 13.40
C GLY A 252 10.74 -17.17 14.93
N GLU A 253 11.47 -16.19 15.50
CA GLU A 253 11.79 -16.12 16.94
C GLU A 253 10.54 -16.07 17.84
N GLY A 254 9.48 -15.41 17.37
CA GLY A 254 8.21 -15.23 18.08
C GLY A 254 7.25 -16.42 17.99
N GLN A 255 7.63 -17.54 17.36
CA GLN A 255 6.70 -18.66 17.10
C GLN A 255 6.04 -19.21 18.38
N ARG A 256 6.73 -19.18 19.52
CA ARG A 256 6.18 -19.64 20.82
C ARG A 256 5.14 -18.67 21.41
N GLU A 257 5.23 -17.39 21.06
CA GLU A 257 4.27 -16.35 21.47
C GLU A 257 3.07 -16.29 20.51
N ASP A 258 3.16 -17.00 19.39
CA ASP A 258 2.18 -16.92 18.32
C ASP A 258 0.85 -17.61 18.68
N ASN A 259 -0.21 -16.82 18.81
CA ASN A 259 -1.54 -17.28 19.18
C ASN A 259 -2.59 -17.09 18.07
N ALA A 260 -3.76 -17.69 18.29
CA ALA A 260 -4.84 -17.69 17.31
C ALA A 260 -5.40 -16.30 17.03
N GLU A 261 -5.48 -15.43 18.04
CA GLU A 261 -5.99 -14.06 17.87
C GLU A 261 -5.03 -13.21 17.03
N ARG A 262 -3.73 -13.30 17.28
CA ARG A 262 -2.69 -12.67 16.46
C ARG A 262 -2.79 -13.13 15.00
N ARG A 263 -2.90 -14.45 14.77
CA ARG A 263 -3.15 -15.04 13.43
C ARG A 263 -4.38 -14.45 12.77
N ARG A 264 -5.48 -14.37 13.52
CA ARG A 264 -6.74 -13.82 13.03
C ARG A 264 -6.60 -12.35 12.66
N ARG A 265 -5.99 -11.51 13.50
CA ARG A 265 -5.76 -10.08 13.22
C ARG A 265 -4.88 -9.84 11.99
N SER A 266 -3.84 -10.64 11.83
CA SER A 266 -2.99 -10.59 10.64
C SER A 266 -3.76 -10.92 9.36
N ARG A 267 -4.56 -11.99 9.39
CA ARG A 267 -5.44 -12.36 8.27
C ARG A 267 -6.53 -11.33 8.02
N TRP A 268 -7.03 -10.68 9.07
CA TRP A 268 -7.98 -9.59 8.97
C TRP A 268 -7.38 -8.40 8.23
N ASN A 269 -6.15 -8.00 8.55
CA ASN A 269 -5.46 -6.91 7.85
C ASN A 269 -5.28 -7.22 6.36
N LEU A 270 -4.82 -8.43 6.04
CA LEU A 270 -4.71 -8.90 4.65
C LEU A 270 -6.05 -8.82 3.92
N MET A 271 -7.13 -9.34 4.54
CA MET A 271 -8.47 -9.27 3.95
C MET A 271 -8.92 -7.83 3.74
N TYR A 272 -8.71 -6.95 4.71
CA TYR A 272 -9.07 -5.54 4.60
C TYR A 272 -8.37 -4.87 3.41
N ARG A 273 -7.06 -5.08 3.24
CA ARG A 273 -6.29 -4.54 2.10
C ARG A 273 -6.73 -5.13 0.76
N LEU A 274 -7.06 -6.41 0.70
CA LEU A 274 -7.61 -7.01 -0.53
C LEU A 274 -8.97 -6.39 -0.89
N LEU A 275 -9.83 -6.12 0.09
CA LEU A 275 -11.14 -5.53 -0.15
C LEU A 275 -11.03 -4.05 -0.52
N ASP A 276 -10.19 -3.27 0.14
CA ASP A 276 -9.98 -1.86 -0.16
C ASP A 276 -9.24 -1.70 -1.50
N ASP A 277 -8.02 -2.24 -1.61
CA ASP A 277 -7.12 -1.92 -2.71
C ASP A 277 -7.51 -2.64 -4.03
N TRP A 278 -8.02 -3.88 -3.95
CA TRP A 278 -8.47 -4.65 -5.13
C TRP A 278 -9.99 -4.59 -5.31
N GLY A 279 -10.77 -4.82 -4.25
CA GLY A 279 -12.23 -4.79 -4.34
C GLY A 279 -12.79 -3.39 -4.62
N TYR A 280 -12.43 -2.40 -3.81
CA TYR A 280 -12.97 -1.05 -3.94
C TYR A 280 -12.21 -0.26 -4.99
N GLN A 281 -10.93 0.03 -4.76
CA GLN A 281 -10.18 1.01 -5.54
C GLN A 281 -10.00 0.61 -7.00
N ALA A 282 -9.74 -0.68 -7.26
CA ALA A 282 -9.55 -1.17 -8.63
C ALA A 282 -10.85 -1.57 -9.34
N ASN A 283 -11.83 -2.13 -8.61
CA ASN A 283 -13.06 -2.65 -9.22
C ASN A 283 -14.27 -1.75 -8.98
N VAL A 284 -14.84 -1.75 -7.77
CA VAL A 284 -16.14 -1.12 -7.48
C VAL A 284 -16.11 0.38 -7.74
N ARG A 285 -15.07 1.09 -7.29
CA ARG A 285 -14.92 2.54 -7.49
C ARG A 285 -14.87 2.89 -8.97
N THR A 286 -14.06 2.18 -9.75
CA THR A 286 -13.93 2.38 -11.20
C THR A 286 -15.28 2.24 -11.90
N GLN A 287 -16.04 1.20 -11.56
CA GLN A 287 -17.38 0.97 -12.11
C GLN A 287 -18.37 2.08 -11.72
N VAL A 288 -18.40 2.46 -10.44
CA VAL A 288 -19.29 3.51 -9.93
C VAL A 288 -18.98 4.86 -10.59
N CYS A 289 -17.71 5.22 -10.70
CA CYS A 289 -17.26 6.46 -11.35
C CYS A 289 -17.68 6.53 -12.82
N LEU A 290 -17.53 5.43 -13.57
CA LEU A 290 -17.84 5.41 -15.00
C LEU A 290 -19.34 5.28 -15.30
N ALA A 291 -20.07 4.48 -14.55
CA ALA A 291 -21.45 4.09 -14.89
C ALA A 291 -22.53 4.79 -14.05
N GLU A 292 -22.26 5.06 -12.77
CA GLU A 292 -23.29 5.48 -11.82
C GLU A 292 -23.24 6.97 -11.51
N LEU A 293 -22.07 7.55 -11.20
CA LEU A 293 -21.97 8.97 -10.85
C LEU A 293 -22.56 9.92 -11.92
N PRO A 294 -22.30 9.74 -13.23
CA PRO A 294 -22.88 10.59 -14.26
C PRO A 294 -24.41 10.54 -14.31
N ARG A 295 -25.01 9.38 -14.03
CA ARG A 295 -26.48 9.21 -14.00
C ARG A 295 -27.11 9.89 -12.79
N LEU A 296 -26.32 10.08 -11.73
CA LEU A 296 -26.73 10.72 -10.49
C LEU A 296 -26.46 12.24 -10.49
N GLY A 297 -25.81 12.77 -11.53
CA GLY A 297 -25.40 14.18 -11.58
C GLY A 297 -24.24 14.51 -10.64
N ALA A 298 -23.44 13.50 -10.28
CA ALA A 298 -22.30 13.60 -9.38
C ALA A 298 -20.98 13.33 -10.09
N ASP A 299 -19.86 13.63 -9.43
CA ASP A 299 -18.51 13.33 -9.92
C ASP A 299 -17.62 12.83 -8.79
N TYR A 300 -16.35 12.55 -9.10
CA TYR A 300 -15.37 11.98 -8.17
C TYR A 300 -15.22 12.80 -6.87
N PHE A 301 -15.37 14.13 -6.93
CA PHE A 301 -15.13 15.07 -5.84
C PHE A 301 -16.41 15.68 -5.25
N ASN A 302 -17.57 15.49 -5.90
CA ASN A 302 -18.83 16.08 -5.49
C ASN A 302 -19.93 15.03 -5.36
N LEU A 303 -20.07 14.47 -4.15
CA LEU A 303 -21.07 13.46 -3.83
C LEU A 303 -22.11 13.92 -2.81
N THR A 304 -21.99 15.11 -2.21
CA THR A 304 -22.77 15.56 -1.03
C THR A 304 -24.28 15.29 -1.16
N HIS A 305 -24.85 15.57 -2.34
CA HIS A 305 -26.28 15.46 -2.62
C HIS A 305 -26.77 14.02 -2.88
N VAL A 306 -25.86 13.07 -3.13
CA VAL A 306 -26.16 11.65 -3.42
C VAL A 306 -25.37 10.67 -2.55
N LYS A 307 -24.63 11.14 -1.54
CA LYS A 307 -23.68 10.36 -0.72
C LYS A 307 -24.28 9.04 -0.26
N ALA A 308 -25.41 9.07 0.45
CA ALA A 308 -26.05 7.87 0.98
C ALA A 308 -26.44 6.85 -0.11
N LYS A 309 -26.82 7.32 -1.30
CA LYS A 309 -27.15 6.45 -2.43
C LYS A 309 -25.89 5.81 -3.02
N VAL A 310 -24.81 6.58 -3.17
CA VAL A 310 -23.52 6.09 -3.65
C VAL A 310 -22.91 5.09 -2.67
N GLU A 311 -22.99 5.36 -1.37
CA GLU A 311 -22.55 4.44 -0.30
C GLU A 311 -23.27 3.10 -0.37
N GLY A 312 -24.60 3.10 -0.59
CA GLY A 312 -25.37 1.88 -0.79
C GLY A 312 -24.94 1.09 -2.03
N ILE A 313 -24.70 1.78 -3.16
CA ILE A 313 -24.19 1.14 -4.39
C ILE A 313 -22.80 0.52 -4.15
N ILE A 314 -21.92 1.22 -3.44
CA ILE A 314 -20.58 0.70 -3.10
C ILE A 314 -20.70 -0.51 -2.18
N GLU A 315 -21.55 -0.46 -1.14
CA GLU A 315 -21.75 -1.58 -0.23
C GLU A 315 -22.25 -2.84 -0.96
N ASP A 316 -23.22 -2.68 -1.85
CA ASP A 316 -23.73 -3.77 -2.70
C ASP A 316 -22.64 -4.33 -3.63
N GLY A 317 -21.89 -3.44 -4.29
CA GLY A 317 -20.79 -3.80 -5.19
C GLY A 317 -19.67 -4.54 -4.47
N MET A 318 -19.29 -4.09 -3.28
CA MET A 318 -18.27 -4.72 -2.43
C MET A 318 -18.71 -6.12 -1.98
N ASN A 319 -19.96 -6.28 -1.56
CA ASN A 319 -20.50 -7.59 -1.20
C ASN A 319 -20.65 -8.52 -2.41
N ALA A 320 -20.93 -8.00 -3.61
CA ALA A 320 -20.88 -8.79 -4.84
C ALA A 320 -19.45 -9.27 -5.15
N PHE A 321 -18.47 -8.36 -5.10
CA PHE A 321 -17.05 -8.70 -5.27
C PHE A 321 -16.59 -9.75 -4.26
N ILE A 322 -17.03 -9.68 -3.00
CA ILE A 322 -16.73 -10.70 -2.00
C ILE A 322 -17.28 -12.07 -2.41
N ARG A 323 -18.54 -12.15 -2.84
CA ARG A 323 -19.16 -13.42 -3.25
C ARG A 323 -18.46 -14.03 -4.47
N GLU A 324 -18.07 -13.20 -5.43
CA GLU A 324 -17.57 -13.64 -6.73
C GLU A 324 -16.06 -13.90 -6.73
N SER A 325 -15.27 -13.03 -6.10
CA SER A 325 -13.80 -13.07 -6.15
C SER A 325 -13.17 -13.60 -4.88
N ILE A 326 -13.68 -13.24 -3.69
CA ILE A 326 -13.04 -13.59 -2.40
C ILE A 326 -13.48 -14.96 -1.91
N ARG A 327 -14.80 -15.24 -1.87
CA ARG A 327 -15.34 -16.50 -1.32
C ARG A 327 -14.72 -17.76 -1.97
N PRO A 328 -14.52 -17.85 -3.31
CA PRO A 328 -13.91 -19.03 -3.93
C PRO A 328 -12.43 -19.26 -3.54
N LEU A 329 -11.74 -18.22 -3.06
CA LEU A 329 -10.33 -18.26 -2.70
C LEU A 329 -10.10 -18.63 -1.23
N PHE A 330 -10.89 -18.08 -0.32
CA PHE A 330 -10.67 -18.24 1.13
C PHE A 330 -11.61 -19.25 1.79
N GLY A 331 -12.71 -19.66 1.12
CA GLY A 331 -13.68 -20.61 1.69
C GLY A 331 -14.33 -20.12 2.98
N ARG A 332 -14.35 -18.81 3.23
CA ARG A 332 -15.03 -18.16 4.35
C ARG A 332 -15.96 -17.10 3.80
N SER A 333 -17.08 -16.90 4.48
CA SER A 333 -18.00 -15.83 4.12
C SER A 333 -17.58 -14.55 4.84
N TYR A 334 -17.33 -13.51 4.06
CA TYR A 334 -17.09 -12.15 4.55
C TYR A 334 -18.25 -11.28 4.09
N ALA A 335 -18.47 -10.18 4.80
CA ALA A 335 -19.37 -9.13 4.36
C ALA A 335 -18.79 -7.76 4.72
N VAL A 336 -19.19 -6.77 3.94
CA VAL A 336 -18.91 -5.36 4.20
C VAL A 336 -20.22 -4.67 4.56
N SER A 337 -20.17 -3.78 5.56
CA SER A 337 -21.30 -2.96 5.98
C SER A 337 -20.82 -1.59 6.45
N LYS A 338 -21.74 -0.65 6.62
CA LYS A 338 -21.45 0.71 7.11
C LYS A 338 -20.38 1.38 6.26
N VAL A 339 -20.55 1.29 4.94
CA VAL A 339 -19.74 2.04 3.99
C VAL A 339 -19.92 3.54 4.25
N ASP A 340 -18.81 4.26 4.38
CA ASP A 340 -18.78 5.71 4.57
C ASP A 340 -17.70 6.34 3.69
N LEU A 341 -18.11 7.35 2.91
CA LEU A 341 -17.23 8.22 2.14
C LEU A 341 -16.96 9.49 2.95
N SER A 342 -16.01 9.42 3.89
CA SER A 342 -15.83 10.44 4.95
C SER A 342 -15.54 11.86 4.46
N TRP A 343 -15.05 12.00 3.23
CA TRP A 343 -14.72 13.29 2.60
C TRP A 343 -15.64 13.65 1.43
N GLU A 344 -16.80 12.98 1.32
CA GLU A 344 -17.80 13.21 0.26
C GLU A 344 -17.21 13.11 -1.17
N ARG A 345 -16.16 12.28 -1.31
CA ARG A 345 -15.45 11.98 -2.55
C ARG A 345 -15.18 10.48 -2.65
N MET A 346 -14.84 10.00 -3.84
CA MET A 346 -14.62 8.57 -4.10
C MET A 346 -13.25 8.04 -3.65
N PHE A 347 -12.35 8.87 -3.12
CA PHE A 347 -10.97 8.47 -2.84
C PHE A 347 -10.87 7.51 -1.64
N GLU A 348 -11.26 7.97 -0.45
CA GLU A 348 -11.25 7.17 0.78
C GLU A 348 -12.55 6.40 0.98
N LEU A 349 -12.42 5.16 1.45
CA LEU A 349 -13.54 4.35 1.89
C LEU A 349 -13.31 3.87 3.32
N SER A 350 -14.25 4.14 4.21
CA SER A 350 -14.34 3.45 5.48
C SER A 350 -15.43 2.40 5.42
N PHE A 351 -15.20 1.24 6.03
CA PHE A 351 -16.19 0.18 6.12
C PHE A 351 -15.95 -0.76 7.31
N THR A 352 -17.01 -1.43 7.75
CA THR A 352 -16.96 -2.52 8.72
C THR A 352 -16.88 -3.85 7.99
N LEU A 353 -15.73 -4.52 8.10
CA LEU A 353 -15.57 -5.91 7.69
C LEU A 353 -16.22 -6.84 8.73
N ILE A 354 -16.96 -7.84 8.28
CA ILE A 354 -17.63 -8.85 9.09
C ILE A 354 -17.17 -10.22 8.58
N GLU A 355 -16.70 -11.08 9.49
CA GLU A 355 -16.49 -12.51 9.22
C GLU A 355 -17.78 -13.24 9.62
N GLN A 356 -18.39 -13.92 8.66
CA GLN A 356 -19.60 -14.71 8.89
C GLN A 356 -19.19 -16.16 9.13
N GLU A 357 -19.66 -16.75 10.23
CA GLU A 357 -19.55 -18.19 10.42
C GLU A 357 -20.40 -18.89 9.34
N GLU A 358 -19.84 -19.90 8.68
CA GLU A 358 -20.65 -20.77 7.84
C GLU A 358 -21.70 -21.42 8.76
N GLU A 359 -22.98 -21.11 8.56
CA GLU A 359 -24.02 -22.07 8.93
C GLU A 359 -23.68 -23.33 8.16
N ALA A 360 -23.15 -24.33 8.88
CA ALA A 360 -22.99 -25.67 8.34
C ALA A 360 -24.32 -26.01 7.66
N GLU A 361 -24.28 -26.25 6.34
CA GLU A 361 -25.43 -26.72 5.60
C GLU A 361 -26.02 -27.88 6.40
N LEU A 362 -27.15 -27.60 7.07
CA LEU A 362 -28.02 -28.61 7.62
C LEU A 362 -28.42 -29.45 6.42
N SER A 363 -27.69 -30.55 6.23
CA SER A 363 -27.95 -31.55 5.22
C SER A 363 -29.34 -32.12 5.44
N ALA A 364 -30.31 -31.46 4.81
CA ALA A 364 -31.51 -32.08 4.33
C ALA A 364 -31.13 -33.06 3.22
N SER A 365 -30.60 -34.21 3.63
CA SER A 365 -30.84 -35.51 3.01
C SER A 365 -31.31 -36.39 4.17
N GLY A 366 -32.60 -36.56 4.44
CA GLY A 366 -33.52 -37.09 3.46
C GLY A 366 -33.04 -38.47 2.98
N ALA A 367 -32.89 -39.43 3.89
CA ALA A 367 -32.81 -40.86 3.55
C ALA A 367 -33.24 -41.75 4.73
N VAL A 368 -34.49 -42.24 4.64
CA VAL A 368 -34.95 -43.58 5.00
C VAL A 368 -34.81 -44.03 6.47
N GLN A 369 -35.94 -44.02 7.19
CA GLN A 369 -36.62 -45.26 7.62
C GLN A 369 -38.12 -45.01 7.81
#